data_AF-A0A7W1L9L3-F1
#
_entry.id   AF-A0A7W1L9L3-F1
#
_cell.length_a   1.000
_cell.length_b   1.000
_cell.length_c   1.000
_cell.angle_alpha   90.00
_cell.angle_beta   90.00
_cell.angle_gamma   90.00
#
_symmetry.space_group_name_H-M   'P 1'
#
loop_
_entity.id
_entity.type
_entity.pdbx_description
1 polymer ?
#
loop_
_entity_poly.entity_id
_entity_poly.type
_entity_poly.pdbx_seq_one_letter_code
_entity_poly.pdbx_strand_id
1 'polypeptide(L)'
;MSEKINEIRSNTLNLIERNERNYNFSFGAAAFVELLFFVAFLLLADFSNRVHILLLIMTIVIYTIMAFGLLALGLHVNRNTLRVLNAIELLEKDDK
;
A
#
# COMPACT_ATOMS: atom_id res chain seq x y z
N MET A 1 -16.64 15.14 27.58
CA MET A 1 -16.38 15.27 26.14
C MET A 1 -15.14 14.48 25.73
N SER A 2 -14.02 14.61 26.47
CA SER A 2 -12.77 13.84 26.28
C SER A 2 -12.95 12.31 26.20
N GLU A 3 -13.82 11.70 27.02
CA GLU A 3 -13.96 10.23 27.06
C GLU A 3 -14.54 9.63 25.76
N LYS A 4 -15.59 10.25 25.19
CA LYS A 4 -16.17 9.84 23.90
C LYS A 4 -15.20 10.03 22.72
N ILE A 5 -14.41 11.10 22.74
CA ILE A 5 -13.39 11.36 21.72
C ILE A 5 -12.28 10.30 21.80
N ASN A 6 -11.86 9.93 23.01
CA ASN A 6 -10.87 8.89 23.23
C ASN A 6 -11.36 7.50 22.79
N GLU A 7 -12.63 7.18 23.01
CA GLU A 7 -13.24 5.93 22.54
C GLU A 7 -13.33 5.86 21.00
N ILE A 8 -13.72 6.96 20.34
CA ILE A 8 -13.72 7.04 18.88
C ILE A 8 -12.30 6.94 18.34
N ARG A 9 -11.32 7.60 18.99
CA ARG A 9 -9.90 7.53 18.60
C ARG A 9 -9.36 6.10 18.69
N SER A 10 -9.58 5.42 19.82
CA SER A 10 -9.07 4.05 20.01
C SER A 10 -9.71 3.06 19.04
N ASN A 11 -11.01 3.17 18.80
CA ASN A 11 -11.71 2.32 17.83
C ASN A 11 -11.22 2.57 16.40
N THR A 12 -10.97 3.83 16.05
CA THR A 12 -10.41 4.21 14.73
C THR A 12 -8.97 3.71 14.57
N LEU A 13 -8.13 3.82 15.61
CA LEU A 13 -6.76 3.27 15.59
C LEU A 13 -6.77 1.75 15.36
N ASN A 14 -7.63 1.01 16.07
CA ASN A 14 -7.76 -0.44 15.92
C ASN A 14 -8.20 -0.84 14.49
N LEU A 15 -9.06 -0.03 13.86
CA LEU A 15 -9.44 -0.22 12.46
C LEU A 15 -8.28 0.03 11.50
N ILE A 16 -7.50 1.09 11.73
CA ILE A 16 -6.31 1.41 10.92
C ILE A 16 -5.28 0.28 11.03
N GLU A 17 -5.01 -0.22 12.23
CA GLU A 17 -4.03 -1.29 12.47
C GLU A 17 -4.46 -2.61 11.79
N ARG A 18 -5.75 -2.98 11.87
CA ARG A 18 -6.28 -4.13 11.12
C ARG A 18 -6.18 -3.93 9.60
N ASN A 19 -6.47 -2.74 9.11
CA ASN A 19 -6.39 -2.43 7.69
C ASN A 19 -4.94 -2.42 7.18
N GLU A 20 -3.99 -1.94 7.97
CA GLU A 20 -2.56 -1.97 7.65
C GLU A 20 -2.07 -3.42 7.53
N ARG A 21 -2.45 -4.29 8.48
CA ARG A 21 -2.10 -5.71 8.40
C ARG A 21 -2.71 -6.39 7.17
N ASN A 22 -3.97 -6.10 6.86
CA ASN A 22 -4.64 -6.63 5.68
C ASN A 22 -4.02 -6.08 4.38
N TYR A 23 -3.61 -4.81 4.36
CA TYR A 23 -2.91 -4.19 3.25
C TYR A 23 -1.56 -4.87 3.01
N ASN A 24 -0.76 -5.07 4.06
CA ASN A 24 0.53 -5.77 3.94
C ASN A 24 0.36 -7.21 3.44
N PHE A 25 -0.66 -7.92 3.91
CA PHE A 25 -0.98 -9.26 3.41
C PHE A 25 -1.42 -9.24 1.94
N SER A 26 -2.31 -8.32 1.56
CA SER A 26 -2.80 -8.19 0.18
C SER A 26 -1.69 -7.79 -0.78
N PHE A 27 -0.81 -6.89 -0.36
CA PHE A 27 0.37 -6.47 -1.12
C PHE A 27 1.35 -7.63 -1.29
N GLY A 28 1.62 -8.39 -0.24
CA GLY A 28 2.45 -9.59 -0.30
C GLY A 28 1.87 -10.68 -1.20
N ALA A 29 0.55 -10.91 -1.13
CA ALA A 29 -0.15 -11.86 -2.00
C ALA A 29 -0.11 -11.41 -3.47
N ALA A 30 -0.33 -10.12 -3.75
CA ALA A 30 -0.23 -9.57 -5.10
C ALA A 30 1.20 -9.71 -5.65
N ALA A 31 2.22 -9.38 -4.86
CA ALA A 31 3.62 -9.55 -5.25
C ALA A 31 3.97 -11.02 -5.53
N PHE A 32 3.43 -11.96 -4.75
CA PHE A 32 3.65 -13.39 -4.96
C PHE A 32 3.00 -13.89 -6.27
N VAL A 33 1.76 -13.49 -6.53
CA VAL A 33 1.06 -13.83 -7.78
C VAL A 33 1.78 -13.25 -8.99
N GLU A 34 2.20 -11.98 -8.90
CA GLU A 34 2.98 -11.32 -9.94
C GLU A 34 4.29 -12.07 -10.23
N LEU A 35 5.02 -12.47 -9.18
CA LEU A 35 6.26 -13.23 -9.30
C LEU A 35 6.03 -14.59 -9.96
N LEU A 36 4.94 -15.29 -9.63
CA LEU A 36 4.58 -16.54 -10.30
C LEU A 36 4.35 -16.36 -11.80
N PHE A 37 3.60 -15.33 -12.20
CA PHE A 37 3.38 -15.03 -13.62
C PHE A 37 4.67 -14.62 -14.33
N PHE A 38 5.51 -13.83 -13.67
CA PHE A 38 6.81 -13.43 -14.20
C PHE A 38 7.72 -14.64 -14.44
N VAL A 39 7.82 -15.55 -13.47
CA VAL A 39 8.59 -16.80 -13.61
C VAL A 39 8.02 -17.68 -14.72
N ALA A 40 6.69 -17.85 -14.77
CA ALA A 40 6.05 -18.60 -15.85
C ALA A 40 6.37 -17.99 -17.22
N PHE A 41 6.33 -16.67 -17.35
CA PHE A 41 6.73 -15.98 -18.58
C PHE A 41 8.18 -16.29 -18.95
N LEU A 42 9.13 -16.21 -18.01
CA LEU A 42 10.54 -16.51 -18.29
C LEU A 42 10.78 -17.96 -18.73
N LEU A 43 10.00 -18.91 -18.22
CA LEU A 43 10.11 -20.33 -18.61
C LEU A 43 9.51 -20.61 -19.99
N LEU A 44 8.45 -19.90 -20.37
CA LEU A 44 7.73 -20.11 -21.64
C LEU A 44 8.22 -19.22 -22.78
N ALA A 45 8.86 -18.09 -22.47
CA ALA A 45 9.25 -17.11 -23.46
C ALA A 45 10.44 -17.59 -24.31
N ASP A 46 10.28 -17.51 -25.62
CA ASP A 46 11.40 -17.54 -26.55
C ASP A 46 12.07 -16.17 -26.63
N PHE A 47 13.26 -16.05 -26.06
CA PHE A 47 14.06 -14.82 -26.06
C PHE A 47 14.73 -14.50 -27.40
N SER A 48 14.64 -15.38 -28.40
CA SER A 48 15.04 -15.02 -29.78
C SER A 48 13.97 -14.15 -30.45
N ASN A 49 12.72 -14.23 -29.99
CA ASN A 49 11.62 -13.47 -30.53
C ASN A 49 11.53 -12.06 -29.89
N ARG A 50 11.69 -11.03 -30.72
CA ARG A 50 11.62 -9.62 -30.29
C ARG A 50 10.28 -9.25 -29.64
N VAL A 51 9.19 -9.92 -30.00
CA VAL A 51 7.86 -9.67 -29.40
C VAL A 51 7.84 -10.07 -27.92
N HIS A 52 8.40 -11.23 -27.57
CA HIS A 52 8.47 -11.66 -26.18
C HIS A 52 9.36 -10.74 -25.34
N ILE A 53 10.49 -10.28 -25.89
CA ILE A 53 11.33 -9.27 -25.22
C ILE A 53 10.55 -7.96 -25.01
N LEU A 54 9.84 -7.48 -26.03
CA LEU A 54 9.06 -6.24 -25.90
C LEU A 54 7.95 -6.39 -24.85
N LEU A 55 7.27 -7.53 -24.82
CA LEU A 55 6.26 -7.83 -23.80
C LEU A 55 6.88 -7.82 -22.41
N LEU A 56 8.03 -8.46 -22.21
CA LEU A 56 8.72 -8.46 -20.92
C LEU A 56 9.05 -7.03 -20.46
N ILE A 57 9.61 -6.22 -21.35
CA ILE A 57 9.96 -4.82 -21.05
C ILE A 57 8.70 -4.03 -20.68
N MET A 58 7.62 -4.15 -21.46
CA MET A 58 6.37 -3.44 -21.19
C MET A 58 5.75 -3.85 -19.86
N THR A 59 5.73 -5.15 -19.56
CA THR A 59 5.27 -5.68 -18.27
C THR A 59 6.08 -5.06 -17.13
N ILE A 60 7.41 -5.12 -17.19
CA ILE A 60 8.27 -4.53 -16.14
C ILE A 60 7.97 -3.04 -15.96
N VAL A 61 7.88 -2.27 -17.04
CA VAL A 61 7.61 -0.82 -16.98
C VAL A 61 6.26 -0.53 -16.33
N ILE A 62 5.19 -1.17 -16.80
CA ILE A 62 3.83 -0.92 -16.31
C ILE A 62 3.73 -1.27 -14.83
N TYR A 63 4.16 -2.47 -14.45
CA TYR A 63 4.03 -2.94 -13.08
C TYR A 63 4.94 -2.19 -12.11
N THR A 64 6.13 -1.77 -12.53
CA THR A 64 7.03 -0.95 -11.70
C THR A 64 6.40 0.42 -11.39
N ILE A 65 5.82 1.08 -12.41
CA ILE A 65 5.14 2.37 -12.23
C ILE A 65 3.92 2.18 -11.30
N MET A 66 3.15 1.12 -11.50
CA MET A 66 2.00 0.81 -10.66
C MET A 66 2.42 0.57 -9.19
N ALA A 67 3.47 -0.21 -8.96
CA ALA A 67 3.99 -0.49 -7.63
C ALA A 67 4.46 0.79 -6.93
N PHE A 68 5.23 1.64 -7.63
CA PHE A 68 5.63 2.93 -7.08
C PHE A 68 4.45 3.86 -6.82
N GLY A 69 3.43 3.86 -7.68
CA GLY A 69 2.19 4.62 -7.48
C GLY A 69 1.44 4.19 -6.21
N LEU A 70 1.32 2.88 -5.98
CA LEU A 70 0.69 2.33 -4.78
C LEU A 70 1.50 2.65 -3.52
N LEU A 71 2.83 2.50 -3.55
CA LEU A 71 3.70 2.87 -2.43
C LEU A 71 3.60 4.36 -2.10
N ALA A 72 3.64 5.22 -3.13
CA ALA A 72 3.49 6.66 -2.96
C ALA A 72 2.11 7.02 -2.37
N LEU A 73 1.04 6.36 -2.82
CA LEU A 73 -0.31 6.54 -2.29
C LEU A 73 -0.39 6.11 -0.82
N GLY A 74 0.18 4.96 -0.46
CA GLY A 74 0.23 4.48 0.91
C GLY A 74 0.95 5.46 1.84
N LEU A 75 2.12 5.94 1.43
CA LEU A 75 2.87 6.98 2.16
C LEU A 75 2.09 8.28 2.28
N HIS A 76 1.40 8.69 1.21
CA HIS A 76 0.60 9.92 1.20
C HIS A 76 -0.58 9.84 2.18
N VAL A 77 -1.31 8.72 2.17
CA VAL A 77 -2.43 8.48 3.09
C VAL A 77 -1.92 8.44 4.53
N ASN A 78 -0.84 7.70 4.81
CA ASN A 78 -0.28 7.62 6.16
C ASN A 78 0.11 9.01 6.70
N ARG A 79 0.75 9.84 5.87
CA ARG A 79 1.11 11.22 6.24
C ARG A 79 -0.11 12.08 6.58
N ASN A 80 -1.21 11.92 5.83
CA ASN A 80 -2.45 12.65 6.11
C ASN A 80 -3.10 12.17 7.41
N THR A 81 -3.11 10.86 7.67
CA THR A 81 -3.61 10.28 8.93
C THR A 81 -2.83 10.82 10.14
N LEU A 82 -1.50 10.85 10.07
CA LEU A 82 -0.66 11.40 11.15
C LEU A 82 -0.92 12.88 11.42
N ARG A 83 -1.17 13.68 10.37
CA ARG A 83 -1.51 15.09 10.53
C ARG A 83 -2.84 15.29 11.26
N VAL A 84 -3.86 14.50 10.91
CA VAL A 84 -5.15 14.56 11.57
C VAL A 84 -5.03 14.12 13.03
N LEU A 85 -4.29 13.04 13.31
CA LEU A 85 -4.07 12.57 14.67
C LEU A 85 -3.36 13.63 15.53
N ASN A 86 -2.28 14.24 15.01
CA ASN A 86 -1.58 15.33 15.70
C ASN A 86 -2.49 16.54 15.97
N ALA A 87 -3.37 16.89 15.02
CA ALA A 87 -4.30 18.00 15.22
C ALA A 87 -5.31 17.70 16.34
N ILE A 88 -5.81 16.45 16.42
CA ILE A 88 -6.70 16.01 17.50
C ILE A 88 -5.99 16.03 18.86
N GLU A 89 -4.73 15.58 18.92
CA GLU A 89 -3.93 15.61 20.16
C GLU A 89 -3.65 17.03 20.64
N LEU A 90 -3.37 17.97 19.73
CA LEU A 90 -3.18 19.38 20.08
C LEU A 90 -4.47 20.01 20.63
N LEU A 91 -5.62 19.72 20.01
CA LEU A 91 -6.91 20.19 20.51
C LEU A 91 -7.25 19.64 21.91
N GLU A 92 -6.91 18.38 22.19
CA GLU A 92 -7.09 17.79 23.53
C GLU A 92 -6.15 18.42 24.57
N LYS A 93 -4.97 18.88 24.16
CA LYS A 93 -3.99 19.52 25.05
C LYS A 93 -4.36 20.96 25.41
N ASP A 94 -4.95 21.70 24.48
CA ASP A 94 -5.38 23.09 24.70
C ASP A 94 -6.69 23.21 25.51
N ASP A 95 -7.49 22.13 25.58
CA ASP A 95 -8.76 22.06 26.33
C ASP A 95 -8.57 21.63 27.82
N LYS A 96 -7.32 21.44 28.26
CA LYS A 96 -6.91 21.17 29.66
C LYS A 96 -6.20 22.36 30.28
#